data_AF-A0A0S4J219-F1
#
_entry.id   AF-A0A0S4J219-F1
#
_cell.length_a   1.000
_cell.length_b   1.000
_cell.length_c   1.000
_cell.angle_alpha   90.00
_cell.angle_beta   90.00
_cell.angle_gamma   90.00
#
_symmetry.space_group_name_H-M   'P 1'
#
loop_
_entity.id
_entity.type
_entity.pdbx_description
1 polymer ?
#
loop_
_entity_poly.entity_id
_entity_poly.type
_entity_poly.pdbx_seq_one_letter_code
_entity_poly.pdbx_strand_id
1 'polypeptide(L)'
;MDFPSFRQLVASSERRVYKPSRGSTFDGTVDVVKGLHYGQRKLILSEIEFLTAVLQAETDSTKPILVVYAGAANGSHLPHLFQLFPQVKFVLIDPAPFCEAVRRISQTDGPIVEIIEGYCTDELCMRLKRSHQGEYRIVLVSDIRSGAPNRSTNKEHTEMIMRDNAWQRGWYSCLNAESAMLKFHPPYPKVTDPASPKYEPEDDTPNIMPYLEGKLLWGVWAPKSSSEVRLIVQGELKERLYDAVEFEEQCYFYNTTDRFVRDVEAERAILKSYVAYVKPDADVDVLSKALSEFLGFPKFLPLQQSEDEARIISLLYLSKTR
;
A
#
# COMPACT_ATOMS: atom_id res chain seq x y z
N MET A 1 11.94 -13.32 -1.11
CA MET A 1 10.49 -13.32 -1.44
C MET A 1 10.32 -13.21 -2.94
N ASP A 2 9.41 -14.00 -3.53
CA ASP A 2 9.12 -13.94 -4.96
C ASP A 2 7.73 -13.35 -5.22
N PHE A 3 7.63 -12.54 -6.28
CA PHE A 3 6.39 -11.88 -6.68
C PHE A 3 6.27 -12.01 -8.20
N PRO A 4 5.06 -12.20 -8.76
CA PRO A 4 4.89 -12.27 -10.21
C PRO A 4 5.49 -11.05 -10.92
N SER A 5 6.14 -11.24 -12.07
CA SER A 5 6.81 -10.14 -12.79
C SER A 5 5.86 -9.00 -13.16
N PHE A 6 4.62 -9.32 -13.55
CA PHE A 6 3.60 -8.32 -13.88
C PHE A 6 3.12 -7.50 -12.67
N ARG A 7 3.35 -7.97 -11.45
CA ARG A 7 3.08 -7.23 -10.20
C ARG A 7 4.17 -6.21 -9.86
N GLN A 8 5.35 -6.35 -10.48
CA GLN A 8 6.52 -5.55 -10.14
C GLN A 8 6.65 -4.33 -11.07
N LEU A 9 6.97 -3.18 -10.49
CA LEU A 9 7.46 -2.00 -11.20
C LEU A 9 8.99 -2.12 -11.29
N VAL A 10 9.50 -2.17 -12.51
CA VAL A 10 10.92 -2.34 -12.84
C VAL A 10 11.35 -1.25 -13.82
N ALA A 11 12.66 -1.03 -13.99
CA ALA A 11 13.17 0.01 -14.88
C ALA A 11 12.71 -0.15 -16.35
N SER A 12 12.45 -1.39 -16.79
CA SER A 12 11.92 -1.69 -18.12
C SER A 12 10.40 -1.59 -18.22
N SER A 13 9.70 -1.15 -17.17
CA SER A 13 8.25 -0.95 -17.23
C SER A 13 7.91 0.17 -18.20
N GLU A 14 6.83 -0.03 -18.95
CA GLU A 14 6.32 0.93 -19.93
C GLU A 14 6.05 2.31 -19.32
N ARG A 15 6.33 3.34 -20.11
CA ARG A 15 6.24 4.75 -19.70
C ARG A 15 5.27 5.51 -20.58
N ARG A 16 4.60 6.50 -20.00
CA ARG A 16 3.82 7.49 -20.73
C ARG A 16 4.07 8.85 -20.10
N VAL A 17 4.48 9.83 -20.91
CA VAL A 17 4.65 11.22 -20.46
C VAL A 17 3.40 11.66 -19.73
N TYR A 18 3.59 12.15 -18.50
CA TYR A 18 2.50 12.60 -17.66
C TYR A 18 1.76 13.76 -18.34
N LYS A 19 0.43 13.65 -18.39
CA LYS A 19 -0.45 14.74 -18.83
C LYS A 19 -1.39 15.09 -17.69
N PRO A 20 -1.31 16.31 -17.13
CA PRO A 20 -2.25 16.76 -16.14
C PRO A 20 -3.68 16.61 -16.68
N SER A 21 -4.58 16.10 -15.85
CA SER A 21 -6.01 16.14 -16.18
C SER A 21 -6.38 17.61 -16.34
N ARG A 22 -6.87 18.01 -17.53
CA ARG A 22 -7.47 19.34 -17.69
C ARG A 22 -8.71 19.38 -16.80
N GLY A 23 -8.57 19.96 -15.61
CA GLY A 23 -9.73 20.44 -14.88
C GLY A 23 -10.48 21.39 -15.81
N SER A 24 -11.77 21.10 -16.03
CA SER A 24 -12.72 21.97 -16.74
C SER A 24 -12.41 22.29 -18.23
N THR A 25 -12.43 21.28 -19.10
CA THR A 25 -13.03 21.46 -20.43
C THR A 25 -13.97 20.30 -20.69
N PHE A 26 -15.27 20.57 -20.62
CA PHE A 26 -16.34 19.72 -21.14
C PHE A 26 -16.16 19.62 -22.67
N ASP A 27 -15.37 18.65 -23.11
CA ASP A 27 -15.45 18.11 -24.46
C ASP A 27 -16.08 16.73 -24.30
N GLY A 28 -17.24 16.52 -24.93
CA GLY A 28 -18.26 15.55 -24.56
C GLY A 28 -17.93 14.09 -24.85
N THR A 29 -16.73 13.63 -24.52
CA THR A 29 -16.34 12.23 -24.56
C THR A 29 -15.60 11.83 -23.28
N VAL A 30 -16.23 10.93 -22.54
CA VAL A 30 -15.75 10.26 -21.33
C VAL A 30 -15.70 11.19 -20.10
N ASP A 31 -16.84 11.28 -19.40
CA ASP A 31 -16.82 11.44 -17.95
C ASP A 31 -15.82 10.44 -17.39
N VAL A 32 -14.64 10.94 -16.97
CA VAL A 32 -13.73 10.17 -16.13
C VAL A 32 -14.44 10.08 -14.79
N VAL A 33 -15.38 9.12 -14.69
CA VAL A 33 -15.90 8.63 -13.42
C VAL A 33 -14.69 8.52 -12.51
N LYS A 34 -14.66 9.32 -11.43
CA LYS A 34 -13.62 9.22 -10.39
C LYS A 34 -13.43 7.73 -10.15
N GLY A 35 -12.28 7.21 -10.57
CA GLY A 35 -12.10 5.78 -10.78
C GLY A 35 -12.47 4.99 -9.52
N LEU A 36 -12.88 3.73 -9.71
CA LEU A 36 -13.07 2.74 -8.66
C LEU A 36 -11.96 2.88 -7.60
N HIS A 37 -12.29 3.50 -6.46
CA HIS A 37 -11.35 3.67 -5.36
C HIS A 37 -11.82 2.85 -4.18
N TYR A 38 -11.11 1.75 -3.92
CA TYR A 38 -11.33 0.92 -2.75
C TYR A 38 -10.09 0.98 -1.87
N GLY A 39 -9.88 2.12 -1.19
CA GLY A 39 -8.67 2.36 -0.40
C GLY A 39 -8.35 1.23 0.59
N GLN A 40 -9.37 0.69 1.25
CA GLN A 40 -9.23 -0.45 2.17
C GLN A 40 -8.92 -1.77 1.42
N ARG A 41 -9.46 -1.98 0.22
CA ARG A 41 -9.15 -3.15 -0.61
C ARG A 41 -7.70 -3.11 -1.12
N LYS A 42 -7.21 -1.94 -1.50
CA LYS A 42 -5.80 -1.71 -1.86
C LYS A 42 -4.88 -2.13 -0.70
N LEU A 43 -5.19 -1.68 0.52
CA LEU A 43 -4.38 -1.99 1.70
C LEU A 43 -4.38 -3.50 1.98
N ILE A 44 -5.57 -4.11 2.13
CA ILE A 44 -5.66 -5.52 2.52
C ILE A 44 -5.03 -6.46 1.48
N LEU A 45 -5.17 -6.18 0.17
CA LEU A 45 -4.53 -7.01 -0.87
C LEU A 45 -3.01 -6.89 -0.86
N SER A 46 -2.48 -5.69 -0.62
CA SER A 46 -1.03 -5.50 -0.48
C SER A 46 -0.48 -6.26 0.73
N GLU A 47 -1.22 -6.25 1.84
CA GLU A 47 -0.86 -6.96 3.06
C GLU A 47 -0.98 -8.48 2.89
N ILE A 48 -2.03 -8.98 2.22
CA ILE A 48 -2.15 -10.41 1.88
C ILE A 48 -0.97 -10.85 1.00
N GLU A 49 -0.63 -10.08 -0.04
CA GLU A 49 0.49 -10.37 -0.94
C GLU A 49 1.81 -10.42 -0.17
N PHE A 50 2.07 -9.43 0.68
CA PHE A 50 3.29 -9.37 1.49
C PHE A 50 3.36 -10.50 2.53
N LEU A 51 2.33 -10.69 3.36
CA LEU A 51 2.34 -11.69 4.43
C LEU A 51 2.41 -13.12 3.87
N THR A 52 1.74 -13.38 2.74
CA THR A 52 1.87 -14.67 2.05
C THR A 52 3.31 -14.89 1.59
N ALA A 53 3.95 -13.88 0.99
CA ALA A 53 5.34 -13.98 0.55
C ALA A 53 6.34 -14.14 1.71
N VAL A 54 6.10 -13.49 2.86
CA VAL A 54 6.91 -13.67 4.08
C VAL A 54 6.76 -15.09 4.63
N LEU A 55 5.53 -15.61 4.66
CA LEU A 55 5.25 -16.96 5.12
C LEU A 55 5.85 -18.03 4.20
N GLN A 56 5.89 -17.79 2.90
CA GLN A 56 6.52 -18.64 1.88
C GLN A 56 8.05 -18.59 1.89
N ALA A 57 8.63 -17.50 2.41
CA ALA A 57 10.09 -17.36 2.42
C ALA A 57 10.71 -18.39 3.34
N GLU A 58 11.55 -19.26 2.78
CA GLU A 58 12.36 -20.22 3.54
C GLU A 58 13.24 -19.48 4.54
N THR A 59 13.23 -19.97 5.77
CA THR A 59 14.07 -19.47 6.86
C THR A 59 14.52 -20.65 7.71
N ASP A 60 15.71 -20.54 8.30
CA ASP A 60 16.19 -21.51 9.29
C ASP A 60 15.45 -21.37 10.64
N SER A 61 14.60 -20.34 10.78
CA SER A 61 13.91 -20.03 12.02
C SER A 61 12.50 -20.62 12.08
N THR A 62 12.20 -21.34 13.16
CA THR A 62 10.87 -21.86 13.47
C THR A 62 9.99 -20.85 14.22
N LYS A 63 10.48 -19.63 14.44
CA LYS A 63 9.77 -18.61 15.21
C LYS A 63 8.54 -18.09 14.46
N PRO A 64 7.41 -17.84 15.15
CA PRO A 64 6.25 -17.18 14.55
C PRO A 64 6.58 -15.76 14.09
N ILE A 65 5.74 -15.22 13.21
CA ILE A 65 5.90 -13.85 12.68
C ILE A 65 5.20 -12.85 13.61
N LEU A 66 5.91 -11.77 13.90
CA LEU A 66 5.36 -10.55 14.50
C LEU A 66 5.45 -9.40 13.50
N VAL A 67 4.29 -8.88 13.10
CA VAL A 67 4.18 -7.67 12.30
C VAL A 67 4.17 -6.47 13.23
N VAL A 68 5.15 -5.59 13.07
CA VAL A 68 5.07 -4.23 13.62
C VAL A 68 4.45 -3.34 12.55
N TYR A 69 3.23 -2.86 12.78
CA TYR A 69 2.48 -2.05 11.84
C TYR A 69 2.47 -0.59 12.29
N ALA A 70 3.24 0.26 11.61
CA ALA A 70 3.25 1.71 11.80
C ALA A 70 2.27 2.41 10.84
N GLY A 71 1.45 3.33 11.36
CA GLY A 71 0.39 3.97 10.55
C GLY A 71 -0.82 3.05 10.35
N ALA A 72 -1.19 2.28 11.38
CA ALA A 72 -2.17 1.21 11.29
C ALA A 72 -3.63 1.67 11.48
N ALA A 73 -3.89 2.88 11.98
CA ALA A 73 -5.23 3.34 12.30
C ALA A 73 -5.95 3.97 11.09
N ASN A 74 -7.30 3.98 11.04
CA ASN A 74 -8.22 3.38 12.02
C ASN A 74 -8.28 1.84 11.95
N GLY A 75 -7.60 1.22 10.98
CA GLY A 75 -7.44 -0.22 10.88
C GLY A 75 -8.73 -0.99 10.56
N SER A 76 -9.71 -0.37 9.89
CA SER A 76 -11.01 -1.02 9.62
C SER A 76 -10.92 -2.33 8.83
N HIS A 77 -9.87 -2.52 8.03
CA HIS A 77 -9.64 -3.77 7.30
C HIS A 77 -8.91 -4.86 8.10
N LEU A 78 -8.21 -4.48 9.17
CA LEU A 78 -7.38 -5.40 9.96
C LEU A 78 -8.16 -6.58 10.57
N PRO A 79 -9.41 -6.45 11.05
CA PRO A 79 -10.18 -7.59 11.53
C PRO A 79 -10.30 -8.74 10.51
N HIS A 80 -10.40 -8.42 9.22
CA HIS A 80 -10.42 -9.44 8.18
C HIS A 80 -9.02 -10.01 7.93
N LEU A 81 -7.99 -9.16 7.92
CA LEU A 81 -6.60 -9.62 7.79
C LEU A 81 -6.23 -10.63 8.89
N PHE A 82 -6.66 -10.38 10.13
CA PHE A 82 -6.45 -11.28 11.26
C PHE A 82 -7.12 -12.66 11.07
N GLN A 83 -8.28 -12.71 10.41
CA GLN A 83 -8.96 -13.97 10.10
C GLN A 83 -8.24 -14.76 9.00
N LEU A 84 -7.60 -14.06 8.06
CA LEU A 84 -6.82 -14.68 6.99
C LEU A 84 -5.48 -15.22 7.49
N PHE A 85 -4.89 -14.56 8.50
CA PHE A 85 -3.58 -14.93 9.05
C PHE A 85 -3.62 -15.12 10.58
N PRO A 86 -4.39 -16.09 11.11
CA PRO A 86 -4.53 -16.30 12.55
C PRO A 86 -3.21 -16.67 13.26
N GLN A 87 -2.22 -17.17 12.52
CA GLN A 87 -0.89 -17.51 13.00
C GLN A 87 0.07 -16.33 13.12
N VAL A 88 -0.28 -15.17 12.54
CA VAL A 88 0.55 -13.96 12.56
C VAL A 88 0.17 -13.08 13.74
N LYS A 89 1.16 -12.59 14.47
CA LYS A 89 0.98 -11.68 15.59
C LYS A 89 1.24 -10.24 15.16
N PHE A 90 0.62 -9.28 15.84
CA PHE A 90 0.65 -7.86 15.46
C PHE A 90 0.92 -6.94 16.64
N VAL A 91 1.81 -5.96 16.44
CA VAL A 91 1.89 -4.73 17.22
C VAL A 91 1.38 -3.60 16.34
N LEU A 92 0.32 -2.92 16.77
CA LEU A 92 -0.32 -1.85 15.99
C LEU A 92 0.05 -0.49 16.57
N ILE A 93 0.58 0.41 15.74
CA ILE A 93 1.10 1.71 16.17
C ILE A 93 0.47 2.81 15.33
N ASP A 94 -0.25 3.71 15.98
CA ASP A 94 -0.77 4.92 15.36
C ASP A 94 -1.23 5.95 16.41
N PRO A 95 -0.98 7.25 16.22
CA PRO A 95 -1.57 8.28 17.08
C PRO A 95 -3.10 8.43 16.93
N ALA A 96 -3.67 8.03 15.78
CA ALA A 96 -5.11 8.11 15.54
C ALA A 96 -5.84 6.92 16.19
N PRO A 97 -7.14 7.09 16.56
CA PRO A 97 -7.87 6.03 17.23
C PRO A 97 -8.17 4.85 16.30
N PHE A 98 -7.96 3.63 16.82
CA PHE A 98 -8.37 2.39 16.17
C PHE A 98 -9.89 2.19 16.23
N CYS A 99 -10.44 1.52 15.22
CA CYS A 99 -11.86 1.18 15.17
C CYS A 99 -12.25 0.21 16.30
N GLU A 100 -13.54 0.19 16.65
CA GLU A 100 -14.05 -0.61 17.77
C GLU A 100 -13.75 -2.11 17.61
N ALA A 101 -13.82 -2.64 16.39
CA ALA A 101 -13.53 -4.04 16.11
C ALA A 101 -12.08 -4.42 16.47
N VAL A 102 -11.11 -3.58 16.12
CA VAL A 102 -9.70 -3.79 16.47
C VAL A 102 -9.51 -3.73 17.99
N ARG A 103 -10.12 -2.75 18.67
CA ARG A 103 -10.06 -2.62 20.13
C ARG A 103 -10.70 -3.81 20.87
N ARG A 104 -11.78 -4.40 20.32
CA ARG A 104 -12.38 -5.62 20.87
C ARG A 104 -11.45 -6.82 20.71
N ILE A 105 -10.81 -6.97 19.55
CA ILE A 105 -9.88 -8.08 19.28
C ILE A 105 -8.63 -7.98 20.19
N SER A 106 -8.15 -6.77 20.51
CA SER A 106 -6.99 -6.61 21.40
C SER A 106 -7.26 -6.95 22.87
N GLN A 107 -8.51 -7.17 23.26
CA GLN A 107 -8.89 -7.60 24.61
C GLN A 107 -8.97 -9.13 24.74
N THR A 108 -8.73 -9.86 23.66
CA THR A 108 -8.73 -11.33 23.61
C THR A 108 -7.31 -11.88 23.48
N ASP A 109 -7.09 -13.13 23.88
CA ASP A 109 -5.86 -13.85 23.51
C ASP A 109 -5.91 -14.20 22.02
N GLY A 110 -5.32 -13.32 21.21
CA GLY A 110 -5.60 -13.25 19.79
C GLY A 110 -4.40 -12.78 18.96
N PRO A 111 -4.65 -12.21 17.77
CA PRO A 111 -3.59 -11.80 16.85
C PRO A 111 -2.86 -10.54 17.30
N ILE A 112 -3.47 -9.70 18.14
CA ILE A 112 -2.89 -8.43 18.58
C ILE A 112 -2.14 -8.65 19.90
N VAL A 113 -0.82 -8.39 19.87
CA VAL A 113 0.07 -8.44 21.03
C VAL A 113 0.04 -7.12 21.80
N GLU A 114 0.05 -6.00 21.08
CA GLU A 114 0.08 -4.66 21.68
C GLU A 114 -0.59 -3.63 20.74
N ILE A 115 -1.36 -2.70 21.31
CA ILE A 115 -1.81 -1.48 20.64
C ILE A 115 -1.11 -0.29 21.28
N ILE A 116 -0.51 0.56 20.45
CA ILE A 116 0.24 1.73 20.87
C ILE A 116 -0.40 2.96 20.21
N GLU A 117 -1.20 3.69 21.00
CA GLU A 117 -1.86 4.93 20.56
C GLU A 117 -0.87 6.12 20.63
N GLY A 118 0.08 6.13 19.71
CA GLY A 118 1.16 7.12 19.66
C GLY A 118 1.98 7.04 18.39
N TYR A 119 2.97 7.92 18.26
CA TYR A 119 3.88 7.92 17.12
C TYR A 119 4.84 6.74 17.18
N CYS A 120 5.12 6.15 16.01
CA CYS A 120 6.23 5.21 15.87
C CYS A 120 7.55 5.99 15.92
N THR A 121 8.44 5.63 16.85
CA THR A 121 9.77 6.25 16.99
C THR A 121 10.86 5.18 16.96
N ASP A 122 12.10 5.60 16.73
CA ASP A 122 13.25 4.69 16.74
C ASP A 122 13.42 4.02 18.11
N GLU A 123 13.21 4.75 19.21
CA GLU A 123 13.25 4.20 20.57
C GLU A 123 12.17 3.13 20.79
N LEU A 124 10.97 3.37 20.25
CA LEU A 124 9.88 2.40 20.30
C LEU A 124 10.23 1.13 19.52
N CYS A 125 10.77 1.28 18.31
CA CYS A 125 11.26 0.16 17.50
C CYS A 125 12.35 -0.63 18.23
N MET A 126 13.32 0.05 18.87
CA MET A 126 14.36 -0.61 19.66
C MET A 126 13.77 -1.34 20.87
N ARG A 127 12.76 -0.78 21.54
CA ARG A 127 12.03 -1.46 22.62
C ARG A 127 11.38 -2.74 22.10
N LEU A 128 10.60 -2.65 21.03
CA LEU A 128 9.89 -3.78 20.44
C LEU A 128 10.84 -4.88 19.98
N LYS A 129 11.97 -4.51 19.35
CA LYS A 129 13.03 -5.46 19.02
C LYS A 129 13.51 -6.21 20.25
N ARG A 130 13.90 -5.49 21.32
CA ARG A 130 14.42 -6.13 22.55
C ARG A 130 13.39 -7.07 23.18
N SER A 131 12.12 -6.67 23.19
CA SER A 131 11.04 -7.46 23.79
C SER A 131 10.70 -8.72 22.99
N HIS A 132 10.78 -8.68 21.66
CA HIS A 132 10.18 -9.73 20.83
C HIS A 132 11.16 -10.52 19.96
N GLN A 133 12.39 -10.05 19.71
CA GLN A 133 13.36 -10.74 18.83
C GLN A 133 13.71 -12.17 19.29
N GLY A 134 13.57 -12.45 20.59
CA GLY A 134 13.82 -13.78 21.17
C GLY A 134 12.78 -14.82 20.75
N GLU A 135 11.53 -14.39 20.58
CA GLU A 135 10.36 -15.25 20.36
C GLU A 135 9.83 -15.17 18.93
N TYR A 136 9.95 -14.02 18.27
CA TYR A 136 9.35 -13.75 16.97
C TYR A 136 10.37 -13.41 15.88
N ARG A 137 10.02 -13.72 14.63
CA ARG A 137 10.57 -13.06 13.44
C ARG A 137 9.83 -11.76 13.24
N ILE A 138 10.54 -10.64 13.30
CA ILE A 138 9.93 -9.32 13.20
C ILE A 138 9.90 -8.89 11.73
N VAL A 139 8.73 -8.50 11.25
CA VAL A 139 8.56 -7.83 9.95
C VAL A 139 7.87 -6.48 10.15
N LEU A 140 8.16 -5.53 9.27
CA LEU A 140 7.61 -4.19 9.33
C LEU A 140 6.55 -3.99 8.25
N VAL A 141 5.40 -3.43 8.62
CA VAL A 141 4.45 -2.83 7.68
C VAL A 141 4.33 -1.36 8.03
N SER A 142 4.43 -0.48 7.03
CA SER A 142 4.29 0.96 7.25
C SER A 142 3.37 1.58 6.19
N ASP A 143 2.31 2.25 6.64
CA ASP A 143 1.48 3.16 5.83
C ASP A 143 1.47 4.59 6.41
N ILE A 144 2.59 5.00 7.02
CA ILE A 144 2.74 6.34 7.62
C ILE A 144 2.43 7.47 6.63
N ARG A 145 1.85 8.54 7.17
CA ARG A 145 1.75 9.86 6.52
C ARG A 145 1.94 10.94 7.56
N SER A 146 2.94 11.79 7.42
CA SER A 146 3.15 12.92 8.34
C SER A 146 2.38 14.21 8.00
N GLY A 147 1.73 14.24 6.83
CA GLY A 147 1.12 15.45 6.26
C GLY A 147 -0.40 15.55 6.34
N ALA A 148 -0.90 16.78 6.48
CA ALA A 148 -2.30 17.10 6.22
C ALA A 148 -2.53 17.35 4.71
N PRO A 149 -3.58 16.80 4.09
CA PRO A 149 -3.78 16.83 2.63
C PRO A 149 -4.14 18.20 2.02
N ASN A 150 -4.10 19.29 2.77
CA ASN A 150 -4.61 20.59 2.30
C ASN A 150 -3.49 21.50 1.78
N ARG A 151 -3.54 21.78 0.46
CA ARG A 151 -2.83 22.87 -0.25
C ARG A 151 -1.35 23.06 0.12
N SER A 152 -0.58 21.97 0.12
CA SER A 152 0.87 22.04 0.17
C SER A 152 1.45 22.29 -1.23
N THR A 153 2.49 23.10 -1.32
CA THR A 153 3.37 23.23 -2.49
C THR A 153 4.02 21.89 -2.85
N ASN A 154 4.57 21.75 -4.07
CA ASN A 154 5.29 20.52 -4.43
C ASN A 154 6.49 20.29 -3.50
N LYS A 155 7.20 21.36 -3.15
CA LYS A 155 8.32 21.36 -2.22
C LYS A 155 7.95 20.83 -0.83
N GLU A 156 6.89 21.35 -0.22
CA GLU A 156 6.43 20.86 1.09
C GLU A 156 6.02 19.38 1.04
N HIS A 157 5.39 18.95 -0.07
CA HIS A 157 5.03 17.55 -0.27
C HIS A 157 6.28 16.65 -0.38
N THR A 158 7.30 17.10 -1.11
CA THR A 158 8.62 16.46 -1.20
C THR A 158 9.26 16.31 0.17
N GLU A 159 9.30 17.37 0.98
CA GLU A 159 9.87 17.34 2.33
C GLU A 159 9.15 16.32 3.24
N MET A 160 7.82 16.25 3.17
CA MET A 160 7.03 15.26 3.90
C MET A 160 7.36 13.83 3.46
N ILE A 161 7.44 13.57 2.15
CA ILE A 161 7.83 12.26 1.60
C ILE A 161 9.21 11.87 2.08
N MET A 162 10.19 12.77 2.01
CA MET A 162 11.57 12.50 2.39
C MET A 162 11.68 12.18 3.89
N ARG A 163 10.91 12.89 4.73
CA ARG A 163 10.83 12.60 6.17
C ARG A 163 10.19 11.25 6.46
N ASP A 164 9.06 10.95 5.82
CA ASP A 164 8.37 9.66 5.98
C ASP A 164 9.27 8.49 5.54
N ASN A 165 10.00 8.66 4.44
CA ASN A 165 11.02 7.71 3.99
C ASN A 165 12.14 7.54 5.03
N ALA A 166 12.69 8.64 5.55
CA ALA A 166 13.75 8.60 6.56
C ALA A 166 13.31 7.83 7.82
N TRP A 167 12.08 8.03 8.29
CA TRP A 167 11.51 7.30 9.42
C TRP A 167 11.30 5.81 9.12
N GLN A 168 10.70 5.48 7.97
CA GLN A 168 10.53 4.09 7.56
C GLN A 168 11.87 3.32 7.50
N ARG A 169 12.94 3.98 7.02
CA ARG A 169 14.30 3.44 7.04
C ARG A 169 14.83 3.25 8.46
N GLY A 170 14.66 4.26 9.32
CA GLY A 170 15.04 4.21 10.74
C GLY A 170 14.36 3.05 11.46
N TRP A 171 13.05 2.90 11.30
CA TRP A 171 12.26 1.82 11.92
C TRP A 171 12.67 0.44 11.44
N TYR A 172 12.89 0.28 10.12
CA TYR A 172 13.36 -0.99 9.55
C TYR A 172 14.69 -1.42 10.19
N SER A 173 15.63 -0.48 10.33
CA SER A 173 16.94 -0.70 10.97
C SER A 173 16.80 -0.97 12.48
N CYS A 174 16.05 -0.14 13.20
CA CYS A 174 15.90 -0.23 14.66
C CYS A 174 15.19 -1.51 15.09
N LEU A 175 14.20 -1.98 14.32
CA LEU A 175 13.56 -3.27 14.52
C LEU A 175 14.48 -4.44 14.19
N ASN A 176 15.48 -4.23 13.33
CA ASN A 176 16.21 -5.30 12.64
C ASN A 176 15.22 -6.27 12.00
N ALA A 177 14.23 -5.70 11.30
CA ALA A 177 13.16 -6.47 10.70
C ALA A 177 13.73 -7.31 9.54
N GLU A 178 13.27 -8.55 9.43
CA GLU A 178 13.72 -9.46 8.37
C GLU A 178 13.32 -8.94 6.99
N SER A 179 12.12 -8.38 6.91
CA SER A 179 11.55 -7.75 5.73
C SER A 179 10.61 -6.63 6.11
N ALA A 180 10.32 -5.76 5.14
CA ALA A 180 9.37 -4.67 5.30
C ALA A 180 8.51 -4.48 4.05
N MET A 181 7.24 -4.15 4.26
CA MET A 181 6.38 -3.52 3.25
C MET A 181 6.21 -2.06 3.62
N LEU A 182 6.78 -1.19 2.80
CA LEU A 182 6.80 0.26 3.02
C LEU A 182 5.89 0.94 2.01
N LYS A 183 5.14 1.93 2.49
CA LYS A 183 4.51 2.92 1.61
C LYS A 183 5.60 3.65 0.85
N PHE A 184 5.50 3.66 -0.47
CA PHE A 184 6.48 4.31 -1.31
C PHE A 184 5.83 5.18 -2.39
N HIS A 185 6.29 6.41 -2.45
CA HIS A 185 5.89 7.39 -3.44
C HIS A 185 7.05 8.41 -3.56
N PRO A 186 7.84 8.41 -4.64
CA PRO A 186 8.84 9.45 -4.89
C PRO A 186 8.20 10.83 -5.00
N PRO A 187 8.94 11.92 -4.75
CA PRO A 187 8.47 13.28 -5.04
C PRO A 187 7.88 13.43 -6.44
N TYR A 188 6.93 14.35 -6.63
CA TYR A 188 6.48 14.67 -7.99
C TYR A 188 7.56 15.51 -8.69
N PRO A 189 7.88 15.21 -9.96
CA PRO A 189 8.80 16.04 -10.72
C PRO A 189 8.34 17.50 -10.74
N LYS A 190 9.31 18.41 -10.66
CA LYS A 190 9.02 19.84 -10.79
C LYS A 190 8.40 20.15 -12.15
N VAL A 191 7.43 21.05 -12.14
CA VAL A 191 6.81 21.54 -13.38
C VAL A 191 7.77 22.52 -14.04
N THR A 192 8.12 22.28 -15.31
CA THR A 192 9.09 23.13 -16.04
C THR A 192 8.44 24.14 -16.97
N ASP A 193 7.15 24.00 -17.27
CA ASP A 193 6.40 24.90 -18.15
C ASP A 193 5.87 26.11 -17.38
N PRO A 194 6.39 27.34 -17.60
CA PRO A 194 5.96 28.54 -16.89
C PRO A 194 4.49 28.92 -17.14
N ALA A 195 3.85 28.38 -18.19
CA ALA A 195 2.43 28.61 -18.47
C ALA A 195 1.49 27.69 -17.65
N SER A 196 2.04 26.67 -16.97
CA SER A 196 1.25 25.75 -16.16
C SER A 196 0.78 26.42 -14.87
N PRO A 197 -0.49 26.24 -14.44
CA PRO A 197 -0.96 26.75 -13.15
C PRO A 197 -0.30 26.05 -11.93
N LYS A 198 0.46 24.98 -12.17
CA LYS A 198 1.24 24.25 -11.17
C LYS A 198 2.73 24.62 -11.19
N TYR A 199 3.14 25.57 -12.04
CA TYR A 199 4.52 26.03 -12.08
C TYR A 199 4.83 26.87 -10.84
N GLU A 200 5.86 26.46 -10.11
CA GLU A 200 6.37 27.17 -8.94
C GLU A 200 7.84 27.51 -9.23
N PRO A 201 8.22 28.80 -9.37
CA PRO A 201 9.57 29.19 -9.77
C PRO A 201 10.64 28.79 -8.73
N GLU A 202 10.24 28.66 -7.47
CA GLU A 202 11.10 28.29 -6.35
C GLU A 202 11.11 26.77 -6.07
N ASP A 203 10.48 25.95 -6.94
CA ASP A 203 10.46 24.48 -6.79
C ASP A 203 11.82 23.86 -7.12
N ASP A 204 12.53 23.46 -6.07
CA ASP A 204 13.82 22.80 -6.08
C ASP A 204 13.72 21.28 -5.85
N THR A 205 12.52 20.69 -6.02
CA THR A 205 12.30 19.26 -5.84
C THR A 205 13.28 18.44 -6.69
N PRO A 206 14.02 17.49 -6.09
CA PRO A 206 14.99 16.69 -6.82
C PRO A 206 14.28 15.64 -7.68
N ASN A 207 14.74 15.47 -8.91
CA ASN A 207 14.29 14.36 -9.77
C ASN A 207 14.87 13.02 -9.34
N ILE A 208 15.99 13.01 -8.61
CA ILE A 208 16.64 11.80 -8.13
C ILE A 208 16.53 11.73 -6.62
N MET A 209 15.96 10.64 -6.10
CA MET A 209 15.80 10.41 -4.67
C MET A 209 16.54 9.13 -4.24
N PRO A 210 17.57 9.22 -3.36
CA PRO A 210 18.15 8.03 -2.73
C PRO A 210 17.16 7.46 -1.70
N TYR A 211 16.91 6.16 -1.77
CA TYR A 211 16.12 5.46 -0.76
C TYR A 211 16.43 3.95 -0.74
N LEU A 212 15.79 3.22 0.17
CA LEU A 212 15.95 1.77 0.31
C LEU A 212 15.72 1.04 -1.01
N GLU A 213 16.60 0.10 -1.31
CA GLU A 213 16.46 -0.82 -2.43
C GLU A 213 15.48 -1.95 -2.08
N GLY A 214 14.63 -2.30 -3.04
CA GLY A 214 13.66 -3.38 -2.88
C GLY A 214 12.81 -3.59 -4.12
N LYS A 215 11.88 -4.53 -4.03
CA LYS A 215 10.90 -4.81 -5.09
C LYS A 215 9.74 -3.84 -4.96
N LEU A 216 9.43 -3.10 -6.03
CA LEU A 216 8.27 -2.22 -6.07
C LEU A 216 7.06 -2.98 -6.60
N LEU A 217 5.95 -2.99 -5.88
CA LEU A 217 4.70 -3.64 -6.28
C LEU A 217 3.63 -2.61 -6.64
N TRP A 218 2.98 -2.78 -7.79
CA TRP A 218 1.90 -1.88 -8.22
C TRP A 218 0.77 -1.85 -7.20
N GLY A 219 0.25 -0.66 -6.87
CA GLY A 219 -0.87 -0.53 -5.94
C GLY A 219 -2.19 -0.97 -6.59
N VAL A 220 -2.65 -2.19 -6.33
CA VAL A 220 -3.92 -2.76 -6.85
C VAL A 220 -5.11 -1.98 -6.31
N TRP A 221 -6.08 -1.63 -7.16
CA TRP A 221 -7.26 -0.81 -6.81
C TRP A 221 -6.94 0.55 -6.17
N ALA A 222 -5.73 1.06 -6.36
CA ALA A 222 -5.36 2.42 -6.01
C ALA A 222 -6.11 3.44 -6.88
N PRO A 223 -6.26 4.71 -6.40
CA PRO A 223 -6.82 5.77 -7.24
C PRO A 223 -6.09 5.86 -8.58
N LYS A 224 -6.80 6.11 -9.69
CA LYS A 224 -6.19 6.26 -11.02
C LYS A 224 -5.16 7.40 -11.11
N SER A 225 -5.19 8.37 -10.21
CA SER A 225 -4.20 9.44 -10.14
C SER A 225 -3.02 9.13 -9.20
N SER A 226 -3.02 7.98 -8.53
CA SER A 226 -2.02 7.62 -7.52
C SER A 226 -0.77 7.05 -8.17
N SER A 227 0.38 7.61 -7.81
CA SER A 227 1.71 7.01 -8.03
C SER A 227 2.21 6.25 -6.79
N GLU A 228 1.40 6.13 -5.73
CA GLU A 228 1.74 5.30 -4.58
C GLU A 228 1.84 3.81 -4.95
N VAL A 229 2.97 3.19 -4.61
CA VAL A 229 3.25 1.76 -4.72
C VAL A 229 3.63 1.17 -3.36
N ARG A 230 3.97 -0.11 -3.31
CA ARG A 230 4.52 -0.76 -2.11
C ARG A 230 5.96 -1.18 -2.37
N LEU A 231 6.89 -0.71 -1.54
CA LEU A 231 8.29 -1.11 -1.59
C LEU A 231 8.50 -2.28 -0.62
N ILE A 232 8.90 -3.43 -1.15
CA ILE A 232 9.25 -4.62 -0.38
C ILE A 232 10.76 -4.68 -0.21
N VAL A 233 11.23 -4.52 1.03
CA VAL A 233 12.64 -4.59 1.42
C VAL A 233 12.89 -5.91 2.14
N GLN A 234 14.04 -6.53 1.90
CA GLN A 234 14.44 -7.77 2.56
C GLN A 234 15.96 -7.81 2.78
N GLY A 235 16.38 -8.22 3.97
CA GLY A 235 17.79 -8.42 4.29
C GLY A 235 18.54 -7.14 4.62
N GLU A 236 19.73 -6.96 4.02
CA GLU A 236 20.61 -5.84 4.35
C GLU A 236 20.09 -4.50 3.82
N LEU A 237 20.38 -3.44 4.57
CA LEU A 237 20.12 -2.07 4.16
C LEU A 237 20.98 -1.71 2.94
N LYS A 238 20.33 -1.69 1.78
CA LYS A 238 20.89 -1.17 0.53
C LYS A 238 20.08 0.03 0.09
N GLU A 239 20.75 0.97 -0.56
CA GLU A 239 20.11 2.15 -1.14
C GLU A 239 20.26 2.13 -2.65
N ARG A 240 19.24 2.64 -3.35
CA ARG A 240 19.26 2.91 -4.78
C ARG A 240 18.76 4.31 -5.07
N LEU A 241 19.14 4.83 -6.23
CA LEU A 241 18.63 6.09 -6.74
C LEU A 241 17.32 5.83 -7.50
N TYR A 242 16.26 6.55 -7.15
CA TYR A 242 14.97 6.54 -7.84
C TYR A 242 14.83 7.80 -8.68
N ASP A 243 14.52 7.64 -9.98
CA ASP A 243 14.15 8.75 -10.85
C ASP A 243 12.64 9.01 -10.76
N ALA A 244 12.27 10.18 -10.23
CA ALA A 244 10.91 10.60 -10.03
C ALA A 244 10.13 10.80 -11.33
N VAL A 245 10.80 11.23 -12.42
CA VAL A 245 10.16 11.42 -13.73
C VAL A 245 9.83 10.07 -14.33
N GLU A 246 10.81 9.16 -14.36
CA GLU A 246 10.59 7.80 -14.83
C GLU A 246 9.46 7.12 -14.05
N PHE A 247 9.50 7.23 -12.73
CA PHE A 247 8.52 6.61 -11.85
C PHE A 247 7.11 7.18 -12.07
N GLU A 248 6.97 8.51 -12.19
CA GLU A 248 5.69 9.15 -12.48
C GLU A 248 5.11 8.65 -13.81
N GLU A 249 5.93 8.59 -14.86
CA GLU A 249 5.49 8.16 -16.19
C GLU A 249 5.12 6.67 -16.23
N GLN A 250 5.82 5.81 -15.48
CA GLN A 250 5.50 4.39 -15.32
C GLN A 250 4.16 4.21 -14.61
N CYS A 251 3.95 4.91 -13.49
CA CYS A 251 2.66 4.90 -12.78
C CYS A 251 1.54 5.47 -13.65
N TYR A 252 1.80 6.55 -14.40
CA TYR A 252 0.81 7.15 -15.28
C TYR A 252 0.39 6.19 -16.39
N PHE A 253 1.34 5.48 -17.02
CA PHE A 253 1.03 4.44 -17.99
C PHE A 253 0.20 3.31 -17.36
N TYR A 254 0.61 2.80 -16.19
CA TYR A 254 -0.11 1.75 -15.46
C TYR A 254 -1.55 2.14 -15.16
N ASN A 255 -1.77 3.41 -14.77
CA ASN A 255 -3.07 3.92 -14.37
C ASN A 255 -4.01 4.23 -15.54
N THR A 256 -3.47 4.49 -16.73
CA THR A 256 -4.25 4.97 -17.89
C THR A 256 -4.36 3.95 -19.02
N THR A 257 -3.86 2.73 -18.81
CA THR A 257 -3.89 1.65 -19.81
C THR A 257 -4.36 0.35 -19.16
N ASP A 258 -5.53 -0.15 -19.57
CA ASP A 258 -6.14 -1.43 -19.15
C ASP A 258 -6.14 -1.68 -17.63
N ARG A 259 -6.28 -0.60 -16.87
CA ARG A 259 -6.09 -0.59 -15.41
C ARG A 259 -7.01 -1.58 -14.69
N PHE A 260 -8.27 -1.71 -15.13
CA PHE A 260 -9.22 -2.66 -14.54
C PHE A 260 -8.77 -4.11 -14.74
N VAL A 261 -8.41 -4.48 -15.97
CA VAL A 261 -7.96 -5.84 -16.31
C VAL A 261 -6.72 -6.22 -15.50
N ARG A 262 -5.74 -5.30 -15.40
CA ARG A 262 -4.52 -5.50 -14.60
C ARG A 262 -4.81 -5.68 -13.12
N ASP A 263 -5.72 -4.89 -12.55
CA ASP A 263 -6.08 -5.02 -11.14
C ASP A 263 -6.85 -6.31 -10.85
N VAL A 264 -7.71 -6.78 -11.77
CA VAL A 264 -8.36 -8.10 -11.70
C VAL A 264 -7.34 -9.23 -11.76
N GLU A 265 -6.38 -9.17 -12.69
CA GLU A 265 -5.31 -10.16 -12.80
C GLU A 265 -4.43 -10.18 -11.54
N ALA A 266 -4.05 -9.00 -11.04
CA ALA A 266 -3.26 -8.86 -9.83
C ALA A 266 -3.98 -9.42 -8.61
N GLU A 267 -5.24 -9.05 -8.39
CA GLU A 267 -6.02 -9.59 -7.27
C GLU A 267 -6.14 -11.11 -7.36
N ARG A 268 -6.43 -11.66 -8.55
CA ARG A 268 -6.53 -13.10 -8.75
C ARG A 268 -5.22 -13.80 -8.40
N ALA A 269 -4.08 -13.25 -8.81
CA ALA A 269 -2.77 -13.83 -8.49
C ALA A 269 -2.43 -13.76 -7.00
N ILE A 270 -2.73 -12.64 -6.33
CA ILE A 270 -2.54 -12.46 -4.89
C ILE A 270 -3.34 -13.52 -4.12
N LEU A 271 -4.64 -13.64 -4.43
CA LEU A 271 -5.52 -14.59 -3.74
C LEU A 271 -5.18 -16.04 -4.09
N LYS A 272 -4.76 -16.35 -5.32
CA LYS A 272 -4.25 -17.68 -5.67
C LYS A 272 -3.03 -18.08 -4.85
N SER A 273 -2.08 -17.17 -4.66
CA SER A 273 -0.89 -17.42 -3.83
C SER A 273 -1.29 -17.69 -2.38
N TYR A 274 -2.20 -16.86 -1.83
CA TYR A 274 -2.74 -17.05 -0.49
C TYR A 274 -3.46 -18.39 -0.33
N VAL A 275 -4.35 -18.77 -1.26
CA VAL A 275 -5.05 -20.06 -1.24
C VAL A 275 -4.03 -21.20 -1.27
N ALA A 276 -3.10 -21.18 -2.22
CA ALA A 276 -2.13 -22.26 -2.40
C ALA A 276 -1.28 -22.52 -1.14
N TYR A 277 -0.98 -21.48 -0.36
CA TYR A 277 -0.05 -21.59 0.77
C TYR A 277 -0.73 -21.61 2.14
N VAL A 278 -1.74 -20.78 2.35
CA VAL A 278 -2.35 -20.54 3.66
C VAL A 278 -3.66 -21.29 3.82
N LYS A 279 -4.47 -21.40 2.76
CA LYS A 279 -5.80 -22.03 2.83
C LYS A 279 -6.14 -22.80 1.54
N PRO A 280 -5.54 -23.99 1.31
CA PRO A 280 -5.64 -24.73 0.04
C PRO A 280 -7.07 -25.12 -0.37
N ASP A 281 -7.96 -25.28 0.61
CA ASP A 281 -9.37 -25.66 0.37
C ASP A 281 -10.29 -24.47 0.06
N ALA A 282 -9.76 -23.23 0.03
CA ALA A 282 -10.56 -22.05 -0.27
C ALA A 282 -10.66 -21.76 -1.77
N ASP A 283 -11.77 -21.14 -2.17
CA ASP A 283 -11.98 -20.67 -3.53
C ASP A 283 -11.64 -19.17 -3.66
N VAL A 284 -10.92 -18.82 -4.74
CA VAL A 284 -10.42 -17.47 -4.99
C VAL A 284 -11.55 -16.47 -5.22
N ASP A 285 -12.58 -16.83 -5.98
CA ASP A 285 -13.69 -15.94 -6.28
C ASP A 285 -14.59 -15.75 -5.03
N VAL A 286 -14.75 -16.80 -4.22
CA VAL A 286 -15.41 -16.73 -2.91
C VAL A 286 -14.66 -15.80 -1.95
N LEU A 287 -13.33 -15.89 -1.87
CA LEU A 287 -12.52 -14.99 -1.05
C LEU A 287 -12.60 -13.53 -1.53
N SER A 288 -12.51 -13.30 -2.83
CA SER A 288 -12.66 -11.97 -3.42
C SER A 288 -14.03 -11.35 -3.11
N LYS A 289 -15.09 -12.16 -3.18
CA LYS A 289 -16.45 -11.77 -2.80
C LYS A 289 -16.56 -11.47 -1.31
N ALA A 290 -16.00 -12.31 -0.45
CA ALA A 290 -16.00 -12.09 1.01
C ALA A 290 -15.28 -10.78 1.38
N LEU A 291 -14.18 -10.45 0.70
CA LEU A 291 -13.51 -9.15 0.84
C LEU A 291 -14.45 -8.00 0.48
N SER A 292 -15.20 -8.12 -0.62
CA SER A 292 -16.14 -7.09 -1.03
C SER A 292 -17.30 -6.92 -0.05
N GLU A 293 -17.85 -8.01 0.48
CA GLU A 293 -18.89 -7.98 1.51
C GLU A 293 -18.38 -7.34 2.80
N PHE A 294 -17.21 -7.75 3.27
CA PHE A 294 -16.58 -7.22 4.48
C PHE A 294 -16.30 -5.71 4.37
N LEU A 295 -15.83 -5.24 3.20
CA LEU A 295 -15.53 -3.84 2.97
C LEU A 295 -16.76 -2.96 2.70
N GLY A 296 -17.98 -3.52 2.75
CA GLY A 296 -19.23 -2.78 2.55
C GLY A 296 -19.62 -2.57 1.08
N PHE A 297 -18.99 -3.29 0.15
CA PHE A 297 -19.24 -3.22 -1.29
C PHE A 297 -19.68 -4.58 -1.88
N PRO A 298 -20.73 -5.24 -1.34
CA PRO A 298 -21.09 -6.62 -1.69
C PRO A 298 -21.42 -6.87 -3.17
N LYS A 299 -21.76 -5.82 -3.94
CA LYS A 299 -22.04 -5.93 -5.37
C LYS A 299 -20.80 -5.77 -6.24
N PHE A 300 -19.69 -5.26 -5.68
CA PHE A 300 -18.44 -5.14 -6.42
C PHE A 300 -17.72 -6.49 -6.42
N LEU A 301 -17.79 -7.21 -7.53
CA LEU A 301 -17.26 -8.56 -7.68
C LEU A 301 -16.22 -8.56 -8.81
N PRO A 302 -15.03 -7.97 -8.60
CA PRO A 302 -14.10 -7.66 -9.67
C PRO A 302 -13.67 -8.87 -10.48
N LEU A 303 -13.57 -10.05 -9.85
CA LEU A 303 -13.15 -11.29 -10.52
C LEU A 303 -14.24 -11.92 -11.40
N GLN A 304 -15.48 -11.42 -11.33
CA GLN A 304 -16.65 -11.95 -12.04
C GLN A 304 -17.32 -10.90 -12.94
N GLN A 305 -16.75 -9.70 -13.02
CA GLN A 305 -17.37 -8.54 -13.67
C GLN A 305 -16.48 -7.96 -14.77
N SER A 306 -17.13 -7.43 -15.80
CA SER A 306 -16.52 -6.53 -16.77
C SER A 306 -16.25 -5.15 -16.15
N GLU A 307 -15.39 -4.35 -16.81
CA GLU A 307 -15.12 -2.99 -16.36
C GLU A 307 -16.39 -2.12 -16.36
N ASP A 308 -17.28 -2.28 -17.34
CA ASP A 308 -18.50 -1.49 -17.44
C ASP A 308 -19.49 -1.82 -16.31
N GLU A 309 -19.64 -3.09 -15.96
CA GLU A 309 -20.43 -3.50 -14.79
C GLU A 309 -19.85 -2.91 -13.50
N ALA A 310 -18.54 -3.02 -13.31
CA ALA A 310 -17.84 -2.48 -12.15
C ALA A 310 -18.01 -0.95 -12.04
N ARG A 311 -17.97 -0.23 -13.17
CA ARG A 311 -18.23 1.22 -13.23
C ARG A 311 -19.67 1.56 -12.81
N ILE A 312 -20.66 0.84 -13.34
CA ILE A 312 -22.08 1.03 -12.97
C ILE A 312 -22.27 0.79 -11.47
N ILE A 313 -21.69 -0.27 -10.93
CA ILE A 313 -21.74 -0.59 -9.50
C ILE A 313 -21.11 0.51 -8.65
N SER A 314 -19.99 1.08 -9.11
CA SER A 314 -19.32 2.18 -8.39
C SER A 314 -20.21 3.41 -8.29
N LEU A 315 -20.96 3.74 -9.35
CA LEU A 315 -21.92 4.84 -9.32
C LEU A 315 -23.03 4.62 -8.27
N LEU A 316 -23.46 3.37 -8.04
CA LEU A 316 -24.43 3.03 -6.99
C LEU A 316 -23.88 3.27 -5.57
N TYR A 317 -22.56 3.16 -5.37
CA TYR A 317 -21.93 3.39 -4.07
C TYR A 317 -21.58 4.86 -3.83
N LEU A 318 -21.26 5.61 -4.90
CA LEU A 318 -21.06 7.05 -4.84
C LEU A 318 -22.35 7.82 -4.54
N SER A 319 -23.52 7.30 -4.94
CA SER A 319 -24.82 7.93 -4.66
C SER A 319 -25.32 7.71 -3.22
N LYS A 320 -24.77 6.72 -2.52
CA LYS A 320 -25.10 6.40 -1.12
C LYS A 320 -24.25 7.13 -0.07
N THR A 321 -23.20 7.83 -0.52
CA THR A 321 -22.29 8.61 0.34
C THR A 321 -22.62 10.11 0.37
N ARG A 322 -23.81 10.50 -0.11
CA ARG A 322 -24.40 11.83 0.10
C ARG A 322 -25.56 11.76 1.08
#